data_AF-A0A356X3D2-F1
#
_entry.id   AF-A0A356X3D2-F1
#
_cell.length_a   1.000
_cell.length_b   1.000
_cell.length_c   1.000
_cell.angle_alpha   90.00
_cell.angle_beta   90.00
_cell.angle_gamma   90.00
#
_symmetry.space_group_name_H-M   'P 1'
#
loop_
_entity.id
_entity.type
_entity.pdbx_description
1 polymer ?
#
loop_
_entity_poly.entity_id
_entity_poly.type
_entity_poly.pdbx_seq_one_letter_code
_entity_poly.pdbx_strand_id
1 'polypeptide(L)'
;MLNKLLFFSGLLCLLFAASAHAQQLKVVAETDAFTDYELVNNELHLLPPAGLLIPVQGNSPRYQILEQTVVSVDTVLSSDVAMVSSLSSLQTSLIEISEAGIQRGKKVAPASIHITRLGDDKTQVLKKLKIRVYKQADQVLPKAKSKALSGSELNTGDWYKIPISKNAIYQMDAEYLEELGIELSDIDPRNIQLWGTGGYLLPEANDQPRPPFTQIPITVEGQDDGSFNTNDRILFYANAPDRVTRTNGEYSHQLHPYSNNNYVFLTIGSEPGERLTALGNNSSPSRTITAFSDFIWKNEELNKAEESLKSGQ
;
A
#
# COMPACT_ATOMS: atom_id res chain seq x y z
N MET A 1 11.53 25.43 -58.85
CA MET A 1 10.54 26.12 -57.99
C MET A 1 10.01 25.05 -57.04
N LEU A 2 10.12 25.06 -55.71
CA LEU A 2 10.47 26.07 -54.73
C LEU A 2 10.90 25.34 -53.42
N ASN A 3 11.84 25.93 -52.69
CA ASN A 3 12.45 25.59 -51.40
C ASN A 3 11.54 25.03 -50.28
N LYS A 4 12.14 24.21 -49.38
CA LYS A 4 12.60 24.65 -48.04
C LYS A 4 13.47 23.61 -47.30
N LEU A 5 14.62 24.11 -46.82
CA LEU A 5 15.52 23.55 -45.80
C LEU A 5 14.80 23.39 -44.44
N LEU A 6 15.24 22.42 -43.63
CA LEU A 6 15.46 22.63 -42.20
C LEU A 6 16.49 21.63 -41.63
N PHE A 7 17.52 22.21 -41.03
CA PHE A 7 18.63 21.61 -40.31
C PHE A 7 18.17 20.80 -39.08
N PHE A 8 18.81 19.67 -38.82
CA PHE A 8 19.02 19.20 -37.45
C PHE A 8 20.49 18.83 -37.25
N SER A 9 21.17 19.70 -36.51
CA SER A 9 22.53 19.53 -36.02
C SER A 9 22.49 18.48 -34.91
N GLY A 10 22.99 17.28 -35.18
CA GLY A 10 23.32 16.27 -34.17
C GLY A 10 24.76 16.48 -33.71
N LEU A 11 24.92 17.19 -32.59
CA LEU A 11 26.20 17.40 -31.91
C LEU A 11 26.76 16.05 -31.44
N LEU A 12 27.69 15.49 -32.20
CA LEU A 12 28.48 14.31 -31.85
C LEU A 12 29.53 14.73 -30.81
N CYS A 13 29.16 14.75 -29.52
CA CYS A 13 30.12 14.91 -28.43
C CYS A 13 30.83 13.57 -28.18
N LEU A 14 32.01 13.44 -28.80
CA LEU A 14 33.06 12.49 -28.43
C LEU A 14 33.49 12.75 -26.98
N LEU A 15 32.91 12.01 -26.03
CA LEU A 15 33.47 11.91 -24.69
C LEU A 15 34.66 10.97 -24.73
N PHE A 16 35.85 11.57 -24.73
CA PHE A 16 37.09 10.90 -24.33
C PHE A 16 36.87 10.24 -22.96
N ALA A 17 36.82 8.91 -22.94
CA ALA A 17 36.86 8.14 -21.71
C ALA A 17 38.27 8.25 -21.11
N ALA A 18 38.51 9.32 -20.36
CA ALA A 18 39.54 9.29 -19.33
C ALA A 18 39.11 8.22 -18.32
N SER A 19 39.96 7.21 -18.14
CA SER A 19 39.76 6.08 -17.23
C SER A 19 39.50 6.56 -15.81
N ALA A 20 38.22 6.75 -15.47
CA ALA A 20 37.79 7.04 -14.11
C ALA A 20 38.15 5.85 -13.24
N HIS A 21 39.19 5.98 -12.42
CA HIS A 21 39.44 5.07 -11.30
C HIS A 21 38.32 5.26 -10.28
N ALA A 22 37.17 4.61 -10.52
CA ALA A 22 36.10 4.49 -9.54
C ALA A 22 36.62 3.60 -8.41
N GLN A 23 37.26 4.20 -7.40
CA GLN A 23 37.76 3.46 -6.26
C GLN A 23 36.57 3.08 -5.37
N GLN A 24 36.11 1.86 -5.59
CA GLN A 24 34.95 1.28 -4.95
C GLN A 24 35.31 0.89 -3.51
N LEU A 25 34.50 1.30 -2.54
CA LEU A 25 34.53 0.75 -1.18
C LEU A 25 34.49 -0.79 -1.28
N LYS A 26 35.52 -1.46 -0.76
CA LYS A 26 35.64 -2.91 -0.87
C LYS A 26 34.91 -3.57 0.28
N VAL A 27 34.05 -4.56 0.00
CA VAL A 27 33.47 -5.40 1.05
C VAL A 27 34.55 -6.33 1.61
N VAL A 28 34.76 -6.28 2.92
CA VAL A 28 35.77 -7.10 3.62
C VAL A 28 35.16 -8.12 4.58
N ALA A 29 33.92 -7.89 5.02
CA ALA A 29 33.13 -8.87 5.76
C ALA A 29 31.65 -8.65 5.49
N GLU A 30 30.88 -9.73 5.43
CA GLU A 30 29.43 -9.67 5.26
C GLU A 30 28.76 -10.75 6.11
N THR A 31 27.74 -10.34 6.86
CA THR A 31 26.89 -11.20 7.67
C THR A 31 25.43 -10.85 7.42
N ASP A 32 24.49 -11.55 8.04
CA ASP A 32 23.07 -11.18 7.98
C ASP A 32 22.78 -9.83 8.68
N ALA A 33 23.60 -9.46 9.66
CA ALA A 33 23.40 -8.24 10.44
C ALA A 33 24.07 -7.00 9.85
N PHE A 34 25.23 -7.15 9.19
CA PHE A 34 26.02 -6.02 8.70
C PHE A 34 26.95 -6.37 7.52
N THR A 35 27.41 -5.33 6.85
CA THR A 35 28.50 -5.38 5.86
C THR A 35 29.60 -4.41 6.27
N ASP A 36 30.84 -4.89 6.34
CA ASP A 36 32.01 -4.05 6.58
C ASP A 36 32.65 -3.67 5.23
N TYR A 37 32.83 -2.36 5.03
CA TYR A 37 33.50 -1.79 3.87
C TYR A 37 34.86 -1.23 4.27
N GLU A 38 35.84 -1.36 3.38
CA GLU A 38 37.18 -0.82 3.54
C GLU A 38 37.57 0.06 2.35
N LEU A 39 38.20 1.19 2.66
CA LEU A 39 38.90 2.08 1.73
C LEU A 39 40.36 2.19 2.16
N VAL A 40 41.27 1.96 1.21
CA VAL A 40 42.71 2.09 1.40
C VAL A 40 43.29 2.96 0.29
N ASN A 41 43.92 4.06 0.67
CA ASN A 41 44.57 5.05 -0.20
C ASN A 41 45.99 5.32 0.31
N ASN A 42 46.87 4.32 0.23
CA ASN A 42 48.22 4.40 0.80
C ASN A 42 49.10 5.46 0.14
N GLU A 43 48.90 5.69 -1.16
CA GLU A 43 49.63 6.67 -1.98
C GLU A 43 49.08 8.11 -1.84
N LEU A 44 48.04 8.31 -1.03
CA LEU A 44 47.42 9.61 -0.77
C LEU A 44 46.93 10.32 -2.05
N HIS A 45 46.35 9.56 -2.99
CA HIS A 45 45.74 10.13 -4.18
C HIS A 45 44.61 11.11 -3.80
N LEU A 46 44.52 12.21 -4.55
CA LEU A 46 43.45 13.20 -4.41
C LEU A 46 42.24 12.71 -5.18
N LEU A 47 41.28 12.17 -4.45
CA LEU A 47 40.12 11.46 -4.98
C LEU A 47 38.81 12.17 -4.62
N PRO A 48 37.81 12.10 -5.52
CA PRO A 48 36.48 12.62 -5.25
C PRO A 48 35.78 11.82 -4.15
N PRO A 49 34.66 12.32 -3.59
CA PRO A 49 33.91 11.60 -2.58
C PRO A 49 33.41 10.23 -3.05
N ALA A 50 33.46 9.23 -2.15
CA ALA A 50 32.90 7.91 -2.39
C ALA A 50 31.47 7.83 -1.83
N GLY A 51 30.53 7.33 -2.64
CA GLY A 51 29.14 7.12 -2.24
C GLY A 51 28.90 5.78 -1.54
N LEU A 52 28.07 5.77 -0.50
CA LEU A 52 27.61 4.58 0.20
C LEU A 52 26.14 4.70 0.58
N LEU A 53 25.37 3.63 0.47
CA LEU A 53 23.96 3.61 0.87
C LEU A 53 23.84 2.97 2.26
N ILE A 54 23.32 3.73 3.22
CA ILE A 54 23.23 3.31 4.62
C ILE A 54 21.76 3.08 4.99
N PRO A 55 21.37 1.86 5.40
CA PRO A 55 20.04 1.59 5.95
C PRO A 55 19.68 2.50 7.12
N VAL A 56 18.41 2.92 7.17
CA VAL A 56 17.86 3.78 8.22
C VAL A 56 16.86 3.01 9.05
N GLN A 57 16.96 3.15 10.37
CA GLN A 57 15.94 2.67 11.31
C GLN A 57 15.40 3.86 12.10
N GLY A 58 14.08 4.07 12.06
CA GLY A 58 13.44 5.30 12.51
C GLY A 58 13.92 6.50 11.68
N ASN A 59 14.74 7.34 12.30
CA ASN A 59 15.32 8.53 11.66
C ASN A 59 16.86 8.56 11.68
N SER A 60 17.50 7.43 12.04
CA SER A 60 18.96 7.37 12.19
C SER A 60 19.59 6.39 11.20
N PRO A 61 20.58 6.82 10.40
CA PRO A 61 21.37 5.90 9.57
C PRO A 61 22.18 4.96 10.48
N ARG A 62 22.21 3.67 10.14
CA ARG A 62 22.84 2.65 10.98
C ARG A 62 24.23 2.28 10.45
N TYR A 63 25.25 2.97 10.95
CA TYR A 63 26.65 2.66 10.67
C TYR A 63 27.55 2.86 11.89
N GLN A 64 28.77 2.30 11.83
CA GLN A 64 29.82 2.50 12.82
C GLN A 64 31.17 2.59 12.12
N ILE A 65 31.98 3.62 12.44
CA ILE A 65 33.37 3.69 11.99
C ILE A 65 34.20 2.76 12.87
N LEU A 66 34.87 1.79 12.26
CA LEU A 66 35.72 0.81 12.95
C LEU A 66 37.18 1.27 12.98
N GLU A 67 37.66 1.82 11.86
CA GLU A 67 39.02 2.37 11.73
C GLU A 67 38.98 3.60 10.83
N GLN A 68 39.79 4.62 11.14
CA GLN A 68 39.92 5.82 10.32
C GLN A 68 41.33 6.39 10.44
N THR A 69 41.91 6.83 9.32
CA THR A 69 43.19 7.54 9.31
C THR A 69 43.17 8.62 8.23
N VAL A 70 43.34 9.87 8.66
CA VAL A 70 43.39 11.05 7.81
C VAL A 70 44.79 11.65 7.91
N VAL A 71 45.39 12.00 6.78
CA VAL A 71 46.74 12.55 6.68
C VAL A 71 46.66 13.93 6.05
N SER A 72 47.45 14.89 6.55
CA SER A 72 47.60 16.21 5.91
C SER A 72 48.72 16.16 4.88
N VAL A 73 48.48 16.71 3.70
CA VAL A 73 49.45 16.83 2.61
C VAL A 73 49.61 18.31 2.28
N ASP A 74 50.85 18.75 2.13
CA ASP A 74 51.22 20.14 1.80
C ASP A 74 51.02 20.44 0.30
N THR A 75 49.86 20.05 -0.24
CA THR A 75 49.46 20.31 -1.62
C THR A 75 48.39 21.39 -1.63
N VAL A 76 48.69 22.52 -2.26
CA VAL A 76 47.73 23.61 -2.54
C VAL A 76 47.24 23.43 -3.98
N LEU A 77 46.03 22.92 -4.16
CA LEU A 77 45.37 22.89 -5.47
C LEU A 77 44.69 24.23 -5.73
N SER A 78 44.76 24.74 -6.97
CA SER A 78 43.93 25.89 -7.35
C SER A 78 42.45 25.51 -7.30
N SER A 79 41.60 26.49 -7.00
CA SER A 79 40.14 26.34 -6.92
C SER A 79 39.53 25.70 -8.17
N ASP A 80 40.11 25.98 -9.34
CA ASP A 80 39.59 25.52 -10.63
C ASP A 80 39.82 24.00 -10.80
N VAL A 81 40.98 23.50 -10.37
CA VAL A 81 41.30 22.06 -10.41
C VAL A 81 40.47 21.31 -9.37
N ALA A 82 40.28 21.91 -8.19
CA ALA A 82 39.41 21.37 -7.14
C ALA A 82 37.96 21.19 -7.61
N MET A 83 37.42 22.20 -8.32
CA MET A 83 36.05 22.19 -8.84
C MET A 83 35.88 21.15 -9.95
N VAL A 84 36.84 21.04 -10.88
CA VAL A 84 36.84 20.01 -11.93
C VAL A 84 36.92 18.61 -11.35
N SER A 85 37.66 18.43 -10.25
CA SER A 85 37.81 17.14 -9.55
C SER A 85 36.73 16.89 -8.50
N SER A 86 35.73 17.76 -8.33
CA SER A 86 34.64 17.64 -7.35
C SER A 86 35.13 17.42 -5.91
N LEU A 87 36.23 18.07 -5.53
CA LEU A 87 36.82 17.92 -4.19
C LEU A 87 36.11 18.81 -3.17
N SER A 88 35.95 18.30 -1.96
CA SER A 88 35.25 18.99 -0.88
C SER A 88 36.17 19.92 -0.10
N SER A 89 35.60 20.84 0.67
CA SER A 89 36.39 21.70 1.58
C SER A 89 36.64 21.02 2.92
N LEU A 90 37.60 21.52 3.71
CA LEU A 90 37.80 21.11 5.10
C LEU A 90 36.62 21.44 6.03
N GLN A 91 35.74 22.36 5.64
CA GLN A 91 34.53 22.68 6.41
C GLN A 91 33.47 21.57 6.31
N THR A 92 33.53 20.75 5.26
CA THR A 92 32.64 19.60 5.08
C THR A 92 33.05 18.46 6.01
N SER A 93 32.08 17.86 6.71
CA SER A 93 32.29 16.63 7.51
C SER A 93 32.92 15.52 6.67
N LEU A 94 33.68 14.61 7.28
CA LEU A 94 34.29 13.50 6.54
C LEU A 94 33.25 12.58 5.89
N ILE A 95 32.15 12.34 6.61
CA ILE A 95 30.99 11.60 6.12
C ILE A 95 29.79 12.53 6.24
N GLU A 96 29.15 12.78 5.11
CA GLU A 96 27.94 13.57 5.02
C GLU A 96 26.77 12.65 4.68
N ILE A 97 25.73 12.69 5.49
CA ILE A 97 24.51 11.90 5.27
C ILE A 97 23.45 12.81 4.66
N SER A 98 22.98 12.46 3.47
CA SER A 98 21.87 13.14 2.81
C SER A 98 20.52 12.64 3.33
N GLU A 99 19.44 13.33 2.93
CA GLU A 99 18.08 12.92 3.28
C GLU A 99 17.79 11.46 2.88
N ALA A 100 17.12 10.74 3.77
CA ALA A 100 16.77 9.35 3.55
C ALA A 100 15.71 9.20 2.46
N GLY A 101 15.97 8.31 1.51
CA GLY A 101 15.05 7.92 0.45
C GLY A 101 14.60 6.46 0.57
N ILE A 102 13.89 5.98 -0.45
CA ILE A 102 13.44 4.59 -0.55
C ILE A 102 14.20 3.92 -1.70
N GLN A 103 14.85 2.79 -1.42
CA GLN A 103 15.49 1.97 -2.43
C GLN A 103 15.08 0.51 -2.26
N ARG A 104 14.49 -0.09 -3.30
CA ARG A 104 14.00 -1.48 -3.28
C ARG A 104 13.13 -1.79 -2.05
N GLY A 105 12.24 -0.87 -1.68
CA GLY A 105 11.32 -1.01 -0.54
C GLY A 105 11.93 -0.79 0.85
N LYS A 106 13.22 -0.45 0.94
CA LYS A 106 13.89 -0.17 2.21
C LYS A 106 14.23 1.32 2.32
N LYS A 107 14.06 1.90 3.50
CA LYS A 107 14.51 3.27 3.78
C LYS A 107 16.03 3.30 3.91
N VAL A 108 16.70 4.07 3.05
CA VAL A 108 18.17 4.19 3.00
C VAL A 108 18.58 5.66 2.86
N ALA A 109 19.66 6.05 3.52
CA ALA A 109 20.25 7.37 3.40
C ALA A 109 21.55 7.29 2.57
N PRO A 110 21.69 8.08 1.49
CA PRO A 110 22.97 8.24 0.81
C PRO A 110 23.99 8.90 1.74
N ALA A 111 25.21 8.37 1.73
CA ALA A 111 26.35 8.89 2.45
C ALA A 111 27.48 9.23 1.48
N SER A 112 28.02 10.44 1.57
CA SER A 112 29.20 10.89 0.83
C SER A 112 30.41 10.86 1.76
N ILE A 113 31.38 10.00 1.45
CA ILE A 113 32.66 9.91 2.16
C ILE A 113 33.66 10.77 1.43
N HIS A 114 33.99 11.93 2.00
CA HIS A 114 34.85 12.93 1.41
C HIS A 114 36.32 12.55 1.55
N ILE A 115 36.84 11.77 0.59
CA ILE A 115 38.20 11.21 0.62
C ILE A 115 39.26 12.33 0.67
N THR A 116 39.05 13.40 -0.09
CA THR A 116 39.94 14.56 -0.12
C THR A 116 39.17 15.79 0.28
N ARG A 117 39.73 16.54 1.25
CA ARG A 117 39.16 17.80 1.73
C ARG A 117 40.23 18.90 1.71
N LEU A 118 39.96 19.95 0.93
CA LEU A 118 40.89 21.04 0.67
C LEU A 118 40.75 22.13 1.73
N GLY A 119 41.88 22.57 2.26
CA GLY A 119 42.00 23.75 3.10
C GLY A 119 42.84 24.81 2.42
N ASP A 120 42.82 26.00 2.99
CA ASP A 120 43.56 27.15 2.44
C ASP A 120 45.08 26.88 2.46
N ASP A 121 45.59 26.21 3.51
CA ASP A 121 47.02 25.93 3.68
C ASP A 121 47.39 24.44 3.56
N LYS A 122 46.44 23.54 3.81
CA LYS A 122 46.68 22.09 3.89
C LYS A 122 45.51 21.30 3.32
N THR A 123 45.82 20.22 2.61
CA THR A 123 44.82 19.26 2.13
C THR A 123 44.78 18.05 3.06
N GLN A 124 43.59 17.63 3.48
CA GLN A 124 43.41 16.37 4.20
C GLN A 124 42.98 15.25 3.25
N VAL A 125 43.68 14.12 3.31
CA VAL A 125 43.40 12.92 2.53
C VAL A 125 43.10 11.76 3.48
N LEU A 126 41.98 11.09 3.25
CA LEU A 126 41.59 9.86 3.93
C LEU A 126 42.47 8.72 3.40
N LYS A 127 43.47 8.32 4.20
CA LYS A 127 44.38 7.21 3.89
C LYS A 127 43.70 5.85 4.10
N LYS A 128 42.90 5.72 5.16
CA LYS A 128 42.22 4.46 5.49
C LYS A 128 40.87 4.73 6.15
N LEU A 129 39.86 3.95 5.77
CA LEU A 129 38.56 3.89 6.44
C LEU A 129 38.07 2.45 6.46
N LYS A 130 37.62 1.98 7.63
CA LYS A 130 36.82 0.77 7.77
C LYS A 130 35.50 1.14 8.42
N ILE A 131 34.40 0.88 7.73
CA ILE A 131 33.05 1.26 8.15
C ILE A 131 32.12 0.05 8.13
N ARG A 132 31.41 -0.17 9.23
CA ARG A 132 30.34 -1.15 9.35
C ARG A 132 29.01 -0.51 9.00
N VAL A 133 28.27 -1.12 8.08
CA VAL A 133 26.89 -0.73 7.73
C VAL A 133 25.95 -1.84 8.16
N TYR A 134 24.99 -1.53 9.03
CA TYR A 134 24.00 -2.53 9.48
C TYR A 134 22.91 -2.71 8.43
N LYS A 135 22.44 -3.95 8.23
CA LYS A 135 21.46 -4.31 7.19
C LYS A 135 20.00 -4.08 7.58
N GLN A 136 19.73 -3.86 8.87
CA GLN A 136 18.39 -3.57 9.36
C GLN A 136 17.93 -2.19 8.85
N ALA A 137 16.86 -2.18 8.07
CA ALA A 137 16.22 -0.99 7.54
C ALA A 137 14.72 -1.06 7.85
N ASP A 138 14.08 0.10 8.03
CA ASP A 138 12.62 0.16 8.02
C ASP A 138 12.11 -0.28 6.64
N GLN A 139 11.24 -1.30 6.65
CA GLN A 139 10.55 -1.75 5.46
C GLN A 139 9.44 -0.75 5.15
N VAL A 140 9.55 -0.11 3.99
CA VAL A 140 8.47 0.74 3.48
C VAL A 140 7.68 -0.13 2.51
N LEU A 141 6.59 -0.71 3.03
CA LEU A 141 5.62 -1.38 2.16
C LEU A 141 5.15 -0.35 1.12
N PRO A 142 5.12 -0.70 -0.18
CA PRO A 142 4.59 0.20 -1.18
C PRO A 142 3.14 0.51 -0.78
N LYS A 143 2.88 1.76 -0.40
CA LYS A 143 1.50 2.26 -0.32
C LYS A 143 0.96 2.08 -1.74
N ALA A 144 0.07 1.11 -1.93
CA ALA A 144 -0.58 0.93 -3.21
C ALA A 144 -1.13 2.29 -3.61
N LYS A 145 -0.67 2.83 -4.74
CA LYS A 145 -1.35 3.96 -5.36
C LYS A 145 -2.66 3.38 -5.89
N SER A 146 -3.66 3.22 -5.03
CA SER A 146 -5.03 3.22 -5.50
C SER A 146 -5.20 4.58 -6.16
N LYS A 147 -5.42 4.57 -7.47
CA LYS A 147 -6.02 5.73 -8.10
C LYS A 147 -7.36 5.86 -7.41
N ALA A 148 -7.46 6.76 -6.42
CA ALA A 148 -8.73 7.09 -5.83
C ALA A 148 -9.61 7.52 -6.99
N LEU A 149 -10.58 6.68 -7.34
CA LEU A 149 -11.60 7.04 -8.30
C LEU A 149 -12.25 8.30 -7.73
N SER A 150 -12.01 9.45 -8.37
CA SER A 150 -12.64 10.70 -7.97
C SER A 150 -14.16 10.48 -8.09
N GLY A 151 -14.85 10.47 -6.94
CA GLY A 151 -16.28 10.17 -6.87
C GLY A 151 -16.64 8.75 -6.42
N SER A 152 -15.68 7.89 -6.05
CA SER A 152 -16.01 6.62 -5.37
C SER A 152 -16.53 6.92 -3.97
N GLU A 153 -17.68 6.36 -3.63
CA GLU A 153 -18.35 6.54 -2.34
C GLU A 153 -17.44 6.11 -1.18
N LEU A 154 -16.61 5.08 -1.42
CA LEU A 154 -15.59 4.56 -0.50
C LEU A 154 -14.40 5.51 -0.22
N ASN A 155 -14.31 6.68 -0.87
CA ASN A 155 -13.16 7.59 -0.71
C ASN A 155 -13.25 8.48 0.55
N THR A 156 -14.42 8.52 1.19
CA THR A 156 -14.69 9.34 2.37
C THR A 156 -15.46 8.53 3.41
N GLY A 157 -15.26 8.85 4.69
CA GLY A 157 -15.91 8.16 5.80
C GLY A 157 -15.20 6.88 6.22
N ASP A 158 -15.63 6.35 7.37
CA ASP A 158 -15.17 5.06 7.89
C ASP A 158 -16.06 3.94 7.35
N TRP A 159 -15.43 2.86 6.90
CA TRP A 159 -16.08 1.74 6.22
C TRP A 159 -15.78 0.42 6.92
N TYR A 160 -16.83 -0.27 7.35
CA TYR A 160 -16.75 -1.54 8.04
C TYR A 160 -17.21 -2.66 7.12
N LYS A 161 -16.36 -3.67 6.93
CA LYS A 161 -16.60 -4.76 5.97
C LYS A 161 -17.23 -5.97 6.68
N ILE A 162 -18.46 -6.28 6.31
CA ILE A 162 -19.27 -7.33 6.94
C ILE A 162 -19.36 -8.54 5.99
N PRO A 163 -18.87 -9.74 6.40
CA PRO A 163 -18.97 -10.95 5.60
C PRO A 163 -20.38 -11.53 5.58
N ILE A 164 -20.83 -11.91 4.38
CA ILE A 164 -22.13 -12.55 4.13
C ILE A 164 -21.90 -13.93 3.53
N SER A 165 -22.34 -14.97 4.24
CA SER A 165 -22.15 -16.37 3.84
C SER A 165 -23.45 -17.06 3.41
N LYS A 166 -24.61 -16.49 3.72
CA LYS A 166 -25.93 -17.11 3.49
C LYS A 166 -26.92 -16.11 2.93
N ASN A 167 -27.87 -16.61 2.12
CA ASN A 167 -29.03 -15.82 1.71
C ASN A 167 -29.97 -15.70 2.92
N ALA A 168 -29.97 -14.55 3.60
CA ALA A 168 -30.73 -14.38 4.83
C ALA A 168 -31.06 -12.90 5.10
N ILE A 169 -31.98 -12.70 6.03
CA ILE A 169 -32.14 -11.42 6.73
C ILE A 169 -31.15 -11.43 7.89
N TYR A 170 -30.30 -10.41 7.93
CA TYR A 170 -29.29 -10.19 8.94
C TYR A 170 -29.76 -9.14 9.93
N GLN A 171 -29.37 -9.30 11.19
CA GLN A 171 -29.55 -8.33 12.25
C GLN A 171 -28.18 -7.83 12.71
N MET A 172 -28.07 -6.52 12.92
CA MET A 172 -26.97 -5.91 13.67
C MET A 172 -27.57 -5.11 14.82
N ASP A 173 -27.09 -5.37 16.02
CA ASP A 173 -27.45 -4.66 17.25
C ASP A 173 -26.27 -3.83 17.76
N ALA A 174 -26.46 -3.16 18.90
CA ALA A 174 -25.47 -2.31 19.52
C ALA A 174 -24.15 -3.06 19.80
N GLU A 175 -24.25 -4.28 20.34
CA GLU A 175 -23.08 -5.10 20.68
C GLU A 175 -22.23 -5.39 19.44
N TYR A 176 -22.86 -5.78 18.32
CA TYR A 176 -22.14 -6.02 17.07
C TYR A 176 -21.44 -4.77 16.53
N LEU A 177 -22.08 -3.60 16.63
CA LEU A 177 -21.47 -2.34 16.17
C LEU A 177 -20.28 -1.94 17.06
N GLU A 178 -20.38 -2.11 18.37
CA GLU A 178 -19.26 -1.89 19.30
C GLU A 178 -18.08 -2.85 19.03
N GLU A 179 -18.35 -4.11 18.70
CA GLU A 179 -17.32 -5.09 18.28
C GLU A 179 -16.57 -4.65 17.01
N LEU A 180 -17.25 -3.93 16.11
CA LEU A 180 -16.63 -3.32 14.93
C LEU A 180 -15.79 -2.08 15.28
N GLY A 181 -15.79 -1.63 16.55
CA GLY A 181 -15.09 -0.45 17.02
C GLY A 181 -15.83 0.86 16.76
N ILE A 182 -17.16 0.78 16.61
CA ILE A 182 -18.02 1.94 16.37
C ILE A 182 -18.45 2.53 17.71
N GLU A 183 -18.23 3.83 17.92
CA GLU A 183 -18.67 4.53 19.13
C GLU A 183 -20.13 4.97 19.00
N LEU A 184 -21.02 4.30 19.73
CA LEU A 184 -22.48 4.49 19.61
C LEU A 184 -23.00 5.83 20.14
N SER A 185 -22.26 6.49 21.05
CA SER A 185 -22.72 7.70 21.74
C SER A 185 -22.97 8.89 20.81
N ASP A 186 -22.34 8.91 19.63
CA ASP A 186 -22.37 10.02 18.69
C ASP A 186 -23.06 9.65 17.36
N ILE A 187 -23.78 8.52 17.32
CA ILE A 187 -24.38 8.01 16.07
C ILE A 187 -25.87 8.31 16.01
N ASP A 188 -26.22 9.06 14.98
CA ASP A 188 -27.61 9.14 14.53
C ASP A 188 -27.96 7.87 13.73
N PRO A 189 -28.87 7.01 14.23
CA PRO A 189 -29.29 5.78 13.55
C PRO A 189 -29.87 6.04 12.14
N ARG A 190 -30.35 7.25 11.85
CA ARG A 190 -30.89 7.64 10.53
C ARG A 190 -29.80 7.75 9.47
N ASN A 191 -28.57 8.01 9.87
CA ASN A 191 -27.41 8.17 8.98
C ASN A 191 -26.67 6.86 8.71
N ILE A 192 -27.11 5.75 9.30
CA ILE A 192 -26.57 4.43 9.03
C ILE A 192 -26.90 4.03 7.59
N GLN A 193 -25.84 3.68 6.85
CA GLN A 193 -25.90 3.27 5.46
C GLN A 193 -25.23 1.90 5.28
N LEU A 194 -25.91 1.00 4.58
CA LEU A 194 -25.30 -0.22 4.06
C LEU A 194 -25.13 -0.10 2.57
N TRP A 195 -23.99 -0.58 2.08
CA TRP A 195 -23.63 -0.56 0.68
C TRP A 195 -23.12 -1.91 0.24
N GLY A 196 -23.32 -2.24 -1.03
CA GLY A 196 -22.81 -3.48 -1.57
C GLY A 196 -22.94 -3.55 -3.07
N THR A 197 -22.62 -4.72 -3.57
CA THR A 197 -22.97 -5.12 -4.93
C THR A 197 -24.04 -6.21 -4.85
N GLY A 198 -24.57 -6.67 -6.00
CA GLY A 198 -25.52 -7.78 -6.03
C GLY A 198 -25.01 -9.09 -5.40
N GLY A 199 -23.71 -9.17 -5.10
CA GLY A 199 -23.10 -10.26 -4.34
C GLY A 199 -22.71 -11.50 -5.13
N TYR A 200 -23.04 -11.52 -6.42
CA TYR A 200 -22.79 -12.64 -7.31
C TYR A 200 -21.49 -12.47 -8.11
N LEU A 201 -21.08 -13.57 -8.76
CA LEU A 201 -19.94 -13.60 -9.67
C LEU A 201 -20.03 -12.48 -10.73
N LEU A 202 -18.94 -11.75 -10.89
CA LEU A 202 -18.82 -10.74 -11.93
C LEU A 202 -18.72 -11.38 -13.33
N PRO A 203 -19.23 -10.73 -14.38
CA PRO A 203 -19.01 -11.18 -15.74
C PRO A 203 -17.52 -11.30 -16.08
N GLU A 204 -17.12 -12.40 -16.72
CA GLU A 204 -15.75 -12.60 -17.19
C GLU A 204 -15.42 -11.76 -18.43
N ALA A 205 -16.42 -11.55 -19.29
CA ALA A 205 -16.28 -10.73 -20.48
C ALA A 205 -16.17 -9.24 -20.12
N ASN A 206 -15.13 -8.58 -20.65
CA ASN A 206 -14.81 -7.19 -20.32
C ASN A 206 -15.81 -6.16 -20.86
N ASP A 207 -16.63 -6.53 -21.84
CA ASP A 207 -17.67 -5.69 -22.44
C ASP A 207 -19.01 -5.76 -21.69
N GLN A 208 -19.14 -6.67 -20.73
CA GLN A 208 -20.34 -6.82 -19.93
C GLN A 208 -20.39 -5.81 -18.78
N PRO A 209 -21.58 -5.24 -18.49
CA PRO A 209 -21.73 -4.29 -17.40
C PRO A 209 -21.48 -4.98 -16.06
N ARG A 210 -20.70 -4.33 -15.19
CA ARG A 210 -20.52 -4.76 -13.81
C ARG A 210 -21.64 -4.18 -12.94
N PRO A 211 -22.15 -4.93 -11.94
CA PRO A 211 -23.09 -4.38 -10.98
C PRO A 211 -22.51 -3.13 -10.31
N PRO A 212 -23.28 -2.04 -10.21
CA PRO A 212 -22.83 -0.85 -9.50
C PRO A 212 -22.71 -1.14 -7.99
N PHE A 213 -21.89 -0.34 -7.31
CA PHE A 213 -21.87 -0.28 -5.86
C PHE A 213 -22.98 0.67 -5.42
N THR A 214 -23.99 0.17 -4.71
CA THR A 214 -25.19 0.94 -4.36
C THR A 214 -25.57 0.72 -2.91
N GLN A 215 -26.38 1.62 -2.37
CA GLN A 215 -26.97 1.42 -1.06
C GLN A 215 -27.89 0.19 -1.08
N ILE A 216 -27.92 -0.49 0.07
CA ILE A 216 -28.83 -1.59 0.37
C ILE A 216 -29.89 -1.00 1.31
N PRO A 217 -31.17 -1.00 0.91
CA PRO A 217 -32.24 -0.54 1.80
C PRO A 217 -32.25 -1.34 3.11
N ILE A 218 -32.28 -0.62 4.23
CA ILE A 218 -32.32 -1.23 5.57
C ILE A 218 -33.59 -0.83 6.32
N THR A 219 -33.94 -1.63 7.33
CA THR A 219 -34.87 -1.21 8.38
C THR A 219 -34.05 -0.91 9.62
N VAL A 220 -34.29 0.24 10.25
CA VAL A 220 -33.72 0.57 11.55
C VAL A 220 -34.85 0.76 12.53
N GLU A 221 -34.94 -0.13 13.51
CA GLU A 221 -35.91 -0.05 14.59
C GLU A 221 -35.32 0.75 15.74
N GLY A 222 -36.11 1.64 16.35
CA GLY A 222 -35.69 2.48 17.46
C GLY A 222 -35.03 3.81 17.07
N GLN A 223 -34.86 4.10 15.77
CA GLN A 223 -34.16 5.31 15.28
C GLN A 223 -34.81 6.68 15.59
N ASP A 224 -35.98 6.72 16.24
CA ASP A 224 -36.81 7.93 16.36
C ASP A 224 -36.25 8.96 17.37
N ASP A 225 -35.47 8.50 18.35
CA ASP A 225 -34.83 9.36 19.35
C ASP A 225 -33.49 9.94 18.88
N GLY A 226 -32.99 9.49 17.73
CA GLY A 226 -31.74 9.95 17.13
C GLY A 226 -30.49 9.44 17.87
N SER A 227 -30.59 8.37 18.67
CA SER A 227 -29.44 7.79 19.38
C SER A 227 -29.47 6.27 19.31
N PHE A 228 -28.43 5.66 18.72
CA PHE A 228 -28.35 4.20 18.64
C PHE A 228 -28.04 3.58 20.01
N ASN A 229 -28.98 2.82 20.57
CA ASN A 229 -28.88 2.19 21.89
C ASN A 229 -29.16 0.68 21.86
N THR A 230 -29.14 0.02 23.02
CA THR A 230 -29.28 -1.44 23.14
C THR A 230 -30.63 -2.01 22.70
N ASN A 231 -31.67 -1.16 22.55
CA ASN A 231 -32.98 -1.59 22.05
C ASN A 231 -33.10 -1.44 20.52
N ASP A 232 -32.09 -0.87 19.89
CA ASP A 232 -32.11 -0.57 18.47
C ASP A 232 -31.44 -1.68 17.67
N ARG A 233 -31.91 -1.86 16.44
CA ARG A 233 -31.35 -2.85 15.53
C ARG A 233 -31.53 -2.47 14.08
N ILE A 234 -30.58 -2.94 13.29
CA ILE A 234 -30.57 -2.80 11.84
C ILE A 234 -30.91 -4.16 11.24
N LEU A 235 -31.90 -4.19 10.36
CA LEU A 235 -32.30 -5.37 9.61
C LEU A 235 -32.07 -5.13 8.12
N PHE A 236 -31.44 -6.09 7.46
CA PHE A 236 -31.18 -6.02 6.02
C PHE A 236 -31.14 -7.41 5.40
N TYR A 237 -31.46 -7.52 4.12
CA TYR A 237 -31.30 -8.76 3.36
C TYR A 237 -29.99 -8.74 2.60
N ALA A 238 -29.26 -9.84 2.61
CA ALA A 238 -28.05 -9.98 1.82
C ALA A 238 -27.92 -11.38 1.21
N ASN A 239 -27.30 -11.41 0.04
CA ASN A 239 -27.08 -12.64 -0.72
C ASN A 239 -25.74 -13.28 -0.35
N ALA A 240 -25.75 -14.60 -0.21
CA ALA A 240 -24.57 -15.45 -0.35
C ALA A 240 -23.93 -15.27 -1.74
N PRO A 241 -22.64 -15.57 -1.90
CA PRO A 241 -21.97 -15.44 -3.18
C PRO A 241 -22.45 -16.46 -4.23
N ASP A 242 -22.96 -17.60 -3.77
CA ASP A 242 -23.53 -18.64 -4.62
C ASP A 242 -24.94 -18.25 -5.06
N ARG A 243 -25.27 -18.54 -6.32
CA ARG A 243 -26.52 -18.11 -6.94
C ARG A 243 -27.43 -19.29 -7.24
N VAL A 244 -28.66 -19.24 -6.74
CA VAL A 244 -29.76 -20.13 -7.16
C VAL A 244 -30.72 -19.31 -7.99
N THR A 245 -31.06 -19.80 -9.19
CA THR A 245 -32.08 -19.19 -10.05
C THR A 245 -33.14 -20.22 -10.42
N ARG A 246 -34.37 -19.75 -10.60
CA ARG A 246 -35.47 -20.57 -11.10
C ARG A 246 -36.06 -19.93 -12.34
N THR A 247 -35.93 -20.61 -13.47
CA THR A 247 -36.43 -20.12 -14.77
C THR A 247 -37.27 -21.21 -15.41
N ASN A 248 -38.49 -20.89 -15.86
CA ASN A 248 -39.42 -21.83 -16.50
C ASN A 248 -39.68 -23.12 -15.70
N GLY A 249 -39.62 -23.04 -14.37
CA GLY A 249 -39.83 -24.19 -13.49
C GLY A 249 -38.57 -25.02 -13.19
N GLU A 250 -37.47 -24.77 -13.88
CA GLU A 250 -36.18 -25.42 -13.65
C GLU A 250 -35.31 -24.61 -12.69
N TYR A 251 -34.61 -25.31 -11.80
CA TYR A 251 -33.64 -24.72 -10.87
C TYR A 251 -32.24 -24.84 -11.46
N SER A 252 -31.49 -23.74 -11.41
CA SER A 252 -30.06 -23.70 -11.74
C SER A 252 -29.28 -23.13 -10.55
N HIS A 253 -28.13 -23.74 -10.27
CA HIS A 253 -27.24 -23.36 -9.18
C HIS A 253 -25.84 -23.07 -9.72
N GLN A 254 -25.26 -21.96 -9.28
CA GLN A 254 -23.93 -21.51 -9.66
C GLN A 254 -23.11 -21.21 -8.40
N LEU A 255 -22.08 -22.03 -8.18
CA LEU A 255 -21.09 -21.80 -7.13
C LEU A 255 -20.16 -20.66 -7.51
N HIS A 256 -19.81 -19.81 -6.54
CA HIS A 256 -18.84 -18.75 -6.76
C HIS A 256 -17.42 -19.33 -6.78
N PRO A 257 -16.67 -19.24 -7.89
CA PRO A 257 -15.38 -19.94 -8.05
C PRO A 257 -14.23 -19.34 -7.24
N TYR A 258 -14.39 -18.13 -6.69
CA TYR A 258 -13.29 -17.39 -6.05
C TYR A 258 -13.49 -17.04 -4.56
N SER A 259 -14.70 -17.18 -4.01
CA SER A 259 -14.98 -16.79 -2.62
C SER A 259 -16.12 -17.60 -2.03
N ASN A 260 -16.06 -17.86 -0.72
CA ASN A 260 -17.17 -18.39 0.08
C ASN A 260 -18.00 -17.29 0.75
N ASN A 261 -17.53 -16.05 0.70
CA ASN A 261 -18.20 -14.92 1.31
C ASN A 261 -18.42 -13.81 0.28
N ASN A 262 -19.62 -13.25 0.31
CA ASN A 262 -19.91 -11.92 -0.19
C ASN A 262 -19.62 -10.90 0.92
N TYR A 263 -19.59 -9.60 0.60
CA TYR A 263 -19.38 -8.55 1.57
C TYR A 263 -20.35 -7.39 1.38
N VAL A 264 -20.87 -6.92 2.50
CA VAL A 264 -21.60 -5.66 2.62
C VAL A 264 -20.72 -4.69 3.40
N PHE A 265 -20.86 -3.41 3.13
CA PHE A 265 -20.05 -2.36 3.73
C PHE A 265 -20.96 -1.40 4.48
N LEU A 266 -20.66 -1.22 5.77
CA LEU A 266 -21.35 -0.30 6.65
C LEU A 266 -20.57 1.01 6.73
N THR A 267 -21.29 2.13 6.73
CA THR A 267 -20.73 3.46 7.03
C THR A 267 -21.77 4.31 7.74
N ILE A 268 -21.30 5.32 8.48
CA ILE A 268 -22.13 6.37 9.07
C ILE A 268 -21.98 7.60 8.19
N GLY A 269 -23.00 7.87 7.39
CA GLY A 269 -22.97 8.96 6.41
C GLY A 269 -23.24 10.33 7.03
N SER A 270 -23.05 11.38 6.24
CA SER A 270 -23.55 12.72 6.56
C SER A 270 -25.02 12.92 6.19
N GLU A 271 -25.57 12.00 5.38
CA GLU A 271 -26.94 12.01 4.88
C GLU A 271 -27.69 10.76 5.33
N PRO A 272 -29.04 10.82 5.42
CA PRO A 272 -29.84 9.66 5.77
C PRO A 272 -29.63 8.49 4.82
N GLY A 273 -29.55 7.27 5.37
CA GLY A 273 -29.40 6.07 4.56
C GLY A 273 -30.71 5.58 3.94
N GLU A 274 -30.59 4.75 2.91
CA GLU A 274 -31.74 4.17 2.22
C GLU A 274 -32.55 3.26 3.17
N ARG A 275 -33.88 3.43 3.16
CA ARG A 275 -34.80 2.70 4.03
C ARG A 275 -35.76 1.83 3.23
N LEU A 276 -36.04 0.64 3.75
CA LEU A 276 -37.08 -0.22 3.19
C LEU A 276 -38.44 0.45 3.34
N THR A 277 -39.16 0.58 2.24
CA THR A 277 -40.53 1.11 2.25
C THR A 277 -41.50 -0.02 2.54
N ALA A 278 -42.33 0.13 3.57
CA ALA A 278 -43.36 -0.85 3.87
C ALA A 278 -44.38 -0.90 2.72
N LEU A 279 -44.51 -2.07 2.08
CA LEU A 279 -45.62 -2.33 1.18
C LEU A 279 -46.87 -2.55 2.03
N GLY A 280 -47.77 -1.57 2.02
CA GLY A 280 -49.05 -1.66 2.72
C GLY A 280 -49.92 -2.77 2.15
N ASN A 281 -49.78 -3.99 2.66
CA ASN A 281 -50.67 -5.10 2.34
C ASN A 281 -51.95 -4.98 3.18
N ASN A 282 -52.93 -4.23 2.67
CA ASN A 282 -54.28 -4.14 3.23
C ASN A 282 -55.14 -5.39 2.94
N SER A 283 -54.54 -6.48 2.46
CA SER A 283 -55.21 -7.74 2.16
C SER A 283 -55.30 -8.62 3.41
N SER A 284 -56.51 -9.05 3.76
CA SER A 284 -56.70 -10.11 4.76
C SER A 284 -56.10 -11.44 4.26
N PRO A 285 -55.50 -12.26 5.13
CA PRO A 285 -54.94 -13.54 4.74
C PRO A 285 -56.03 -14.43 4.13
N SER A 286 -55.83 -14.88 2.90
CA SER A 286 -56.81 -15.67 2.14
C SER A 286 -56.59 -17.18 2.25
N ARG A 287 -55.39 -17.61 2.64
CA ARG A 287 -55.03 -19.02 2.79
C ARG A 287 -53.88 -19.18 3.77
N THR A 288 -54.01 -20.15 4.68
CA THR A 288 -52.89 -20.61 5.51
C THR A 288 -52.20 -21.77 4.81
N ILE A 289 -50.90 -21.62 4.55
CA ILE A 289 -50.06 -22.68 3.99
C ILE A 289 -49.24 -23.26 5.13
N THR A 290 -49.53 -24.50 5.54
CA THR A 290 -48.82 -25.20 6.64
C THR A 290 -47.76 -26.17 6.16
N ALA A 291 -47.70 -26.44 4.84
CA ALA A 291 -46.70 -27.27 4.21
C ALA A 291 -46.31 -26.66 2.86
N PHE A 292 -45.02 -26.71 2.54
CA PHE A 292 -44.49 -26.31 1.25
C PHE A 292 -43.40 -27.29 0.83
N SER A 293 -43.15 -27.37 -0.47
CA SER A 293 -42.00 -28.11 -1.00
C SER A 293 -40.83 -27.16 -1.08
N ASP A 294 -39.77 -27.46 -0.34
CA ASP A 294 -38.52 -26.71 -0.41
C ASP A 294 -37.53 -27.39 -1.37
N PHE A 295 -36.62 -26.60 -1.91
CA PHE A 295 -35.49 -27.08 -2.69
C PHE A 295 -34.22 -27.00 -1.84
N ILE A 296 -33.65 -28.14 -1.50
CA ILE A 296 -32.35 -28.22 -0.83
C ILE A 296 -31.36 -28.80 -1.83
N TRP A 297 -30.34 -28.02 -2.18
CA TRP A 297 -29.21 -28.52 -2.93
C TRP A 297 -28.28 -29.29 -2.00
N LYS A 298 -28.02 -30.55 -2.31
CA LYS A 298 -27.05 -31.39 -1.59
C LYS A 298 -25.77 -31.47 -2.42
N ASN A 299 -24.72 -30.78 -1.97
CA ASN A 299 -23.44 -30.85 -2.62
C ASN A 299 -22.73 -32.16 -2.23
N GLU A 300 -22.38 -33.03 -3.18
CA GLU A 300 -21.71 -34.31 -2.87
C GLU A 300 -20.25 -34.11 -2.44
N GLU A 301 -19.67 -32.92 -2.66
CA GLU A 301 -18.31 -32.55 -2.22
C GLU A 301 -18.20 -32.06 -0.76
N LEU A 302 -19.24 -32.22 0.07
CA LEU A 302 -19.29 -31.84 1.49
C LEU A 302 -18.26 -32.53 2.42
N ASN A 303 -17.34 -33.34 1.86
CA ASN A 303 -16.28 -34.06 2.60
C ASN A 303 -14.87 -33.74 2.07
N LYS A 304 -14.56 -32.48 1.75
CA LYS A 304 -13.17 -32.03 1.59
C LYS A 304 -12.63 -31.58 2.95
N ALA A 305 -11.42 -32.01 3.31
CA ALA A 305 -10.80 -31.66 4.59
C ALA A 305 -10.47 -30.15 4.74
N GLU A 306 -10.52 -29.39 3.63
CA GLU A 306 -10.21 -27.96 3.60
C GLU A 306 -11.23 -27.20 2.73
N GLU A 307 -12.14 -26.46 3.36
CA GLU A 307 -13.21 -25.67 2.69
C GLU A 307 -12.78 -24.26 2.25
N SER A 308 -11.58 -23.80 2.65
CA SER A 308 -11.22 -22.38 2.60
C SER A 308 -10.51 -21.94 1.31
N LEU A 309 -9.99 -22.87 0.50
CA LEU A 309 -9.18 -22.55 -0.67
C LEU A 309 -10.00 -22.74 -1.96
N LYS A 310 -10.45 -21.62 -2.52
CA LYS A 310 -10.98 -21.56 -3.88
C LYS A 310 -9.87 -21.17 -4.85
N SER A 311 -9.46 -22.09 -5.73
CA SER A 311 -8.37 -21.91 -6.71
C SER A 311 -8.78 -21.15 -7.97
N GLY A 312 -10.08 -20.85 -8.13
CA GLY A 312 -10.54 -20.16 -9.33
C GLY A 312 -10.41 -21.00 -10.59
N GLN A 313 -10.74 -22.29 -10.50
CA GLN A 313 -11.11 -23.24 -11.56
C GLN A 313 -11.38 -24.60 -10.92
#